data_AF-A0AAV2JXV0-F1
#
_entry.id   AF-A0AAV2JXV0-F1
#
_cell.length_a   1.000
_cell.length_b   1.000
_cell.length_c   1.000
_cell.angle_alpha   90.00
_cell.angle_beta   90.00
_cell.angle_gamma   90.00
#
_symmetry.space_group_name_H-M   'P 1'
#
loop_
_entity.id
_entity.type
_entity.pdbx_description
1 polymer ?
#
loop_
_entity_poly.entity_id
_entity_poly.type
_entity_poly.pdbx_seq_one_letter_code
_entity_poly.pdbx_strand_id
1 'polypeptide(L)'
;MSQRVSDLENACCALREDNSKLKAKVLDLENRSRRQNIRILGLTESTEGARPTNFFPLWLQEVFGKDILPSPPEIDRAHRTLNAKPGPGERPRPLIMIRIVEDYSAEVVSQRAQYRDVMAELYKQGMKPALLFPAQLRITLPSGNKKWMSSVEEAQQYIDDQTHRRMRQT
;
A
#
# COMPACT_ATOMS: atom_id res chain seq x y z
N MET A 1 28.56 39.97 7.36
CA MET A 1 27.25 39.76 6.72
C MET A 1 27.36 39.08 5.36
N SER A 2 28.29 39.49 4.49
CA SER A 2 28.47 38.93 3.13
C SER A 2 28.64 37.41 3.07
N GLN A 3 29.52 36.82 3.88
CA GLN A 3 29.77 35.36 3.86
C GLN A 3 28.53 34.54 4.23
N ARG A 4 27.81 34.96 5.29
CA ARG A 4 26.59 34.28 5.73
C ARG A 4 25.47 34.29 4.68
N VAL A 5 25.36 35.38 3.91
CA VAL A 5 24.37 35.49 2.83
C VAL A 5 24.75 34.57 1.67
N SER A 6 26.03 34.57 1.28
CA SER A 6 26.57 33.67 0.24
C SER A 6 26.39 32.19 0.61
N ASP A 7 26.70 31.80 1.85
CA ASP A 7 26.52 30.42 2.31
C ASP A 7 25.05 30.00 2.27
N LEU A 8 24.13 30.91 2.62
CA LEU A 8 22.68 30.68 2.56
C LEU A 8 22.20 30.51 1.10
N GLU A 9 22.68 31.36 0.20
CA GLU A 9 22.33 31.30 -1.22
C GLU A 9 22.79 29.97 -1.84
N ASN A 10 24.01 29.52 -1.52
CA ASN A 10 24.54 28.24 -1.98
C ASN A 10 23.72 27.05 -1.44
N ALA A 11 23.35 27.07 -0.16
CA ALA A 11 22.51 26.04 0.43
C ALA A 11 21.10 26.02 -0.21
N CYS A 12 20.51 27.18 -0.47
CA CYS A 12 19.22 27.27 -1.16
C CYS A 12 19.29 26.75 -2.60
N CYS A 13 20.39 26.99 -3.32
CA CYS A 13 20.61 26.43 -4.65
C CYS A 13 20.71 24.91 -4.62
N ALA A 14 21.53 24.34 -3.72
CA ALA A 14 21.66 22.90 -3.56
C ALA A 14 20.32 22.23 -3.19
N LEU A 15 19.59 22.80 -2.22
CA LEU A 15 18.28 22.31 -1.83
C LEU A 15 17.26 22.35 -2.96
N ARG A 16 17.29 23.38 -3.82
CA ARG A 16 16.39 23.44 -4.98
C ARG A 16 16.70 22.34 -5.99
N GLU A 17 17.98 22.07 -6.21
CA GLU A 17 18.40 21.02 -7.14
C GLU A 17 18.00 19.63 -6.64
N ASP A 18 18.24 19.35 -5.36
CA ASP A 18 17.84 18.09 -4.73
C ASP A 18 16.32 17.93 -4.71
N ASN A 19 15.57 19.00 -4.44
CA ASN A 19 14.11 18.95 -4.44
C ASN A 19 13.56 18.67 -5.85
N SER A 20 14.20 19.20 -6.90
CA SER A 20 13.86 18.86 -8.29
C SER A 20 14.09 17.37 -8.59
N LYS A 21 15.26 16.84 -8.19
CA LYS A 21 15.60 15.42 -8.35
C LYS A 21 14.63 14.51 -7.59
N LEU A 22 14.28 14.88 -6.35
CA LEU A 22 13.33 14.13 -5.52
C LEU A 22 11.93 14.13 -6.14
N LYS A 23 11.44 15.27 -6.63
CA LYS A 23 10.13 15.34 -7.31
C LYS A 23 10.08 14.45 -8.55
N ALA A 24 11.13 14.47 -9.37
CA ALA A 24 11.22 13.59 -10.54
C ALA A 24 11.22 12.11 -10.15
N LYS A 25 11.97 11.75 -9.10
CA LYS A 25 12.01 10.38 -8.57
C LYS A 25 10.67 9.93 -8.00
N VAL A 26 9.97 10.78 -7.26
CA VAL A 26 8.63 10.48 -6.72
C VAL A 26 7.63 10.26 -7.86
N LEU A 27 7.63 11.12 -8.88
CA LEU A 27 6.75 10.97 -10.04
C LEU A 27 7.01 9.64 -10.78
N ASP A 28 8.28 9.27 -10.97
CA ASP A 28 8.67 8.00 -11.57
C ASP A 28 8.21 6.79 -10.73
N LEU A 29 8.39 6.85 -9.40
CA LEU A 29 7.94 5.80 -8.48
C LEU A 29 6.42 5.66 -8.46
N GLU A 30 5.67 6.77 -8.44
CA GLU A 30 4.21 6.73 -8.54
C GLU A 30 3.74 6.13 -9.86
N ASN A 31 4.39 6.50 -10.96
CA ASN A 31 4.08 5.97 -12.28
C ASN A 31 4.37 4.46 -12.35
N ARG A 32 5.51 3.99 -11.84
CA ARG A 32 5.84 2.55 -11.79
C ARG A 32 4.87 1.77 -10.88
N SER A 33 4.52 2.34 -9.73
CA SER A 33 3.55 1.76 -8.81
C SER A 33 2.15 1.63 -9.44
N ARG A 34 1.75 2.58 -10.29
CA ARG A 34 0.49 2.49 -11.06
C ARG A 34 0.56 1.50 -12.22
N ARG A 35 1.74 1.31 -12.84
CA ARG A 35 1.95 0.33 -13.93
C ARG A 35 1.76 -1.12 -13.48
N GLN A 36 1.97 -1.41 -12.20
CA GLN A 36 1.75 -2.74 -11.63
C GLN A 36 0.27 -3.05 -11.32
N ASN A 37 -0.63 -2.08 -11.47
CA ASN A 37 -2.05 -2.31 -11.24
C ASN A 37 -2.72 -2.80 -12.54
N ILE A 38 -3.25 -4.03 -12.51
CA ILE A 38 -4.11 -4.55 -13.58
C ILE A 38 -5.55 -4.09 -13.33
N ARG A 39 -6.18 -3.58 -14.39
CA ARG A 39 -7.60 -3.20 -14.42
C ARG A 39 -8.39 -4.18 -15.29
N ILE A 40 -9.36 -4.86 -14.69
CA ILE A 40 -10.27 -5.76 -15.41
C ILE A 40 -11.60 -5.05 -15.63
N LEU A 41 -12.05 -5.01 -16.88
CA LEU A 41 -13.31 -4.39 -17.29
C LEU A 41 -14.33 -5.47 -17.65
N GLY A 42 -15.60 -5.20 -17.37
CA GLY A 42 -16.71 -6.07 -17.81
C GLY A 42 -16.86 -7.37 -17.04
N LEU A 43 -16.08 -7.62 -15.98
CA LEU A 43 -16.30 -8.77 -15.12
C LEU A 43 -17.64 -8.62 -14.39
N THR A 44 -18.51 -9.60 -14.53
CA THR A 44 -19.83 -9.64 -13.88
C THR A 44 -19.69 -9.52 -12.36
N GLU A 45 -20.57 -8.74 -11.73
CA GLU A 45 -20.52 -8.54 -10.27
C GLU A 45 -20.67 -9.89 -9.55
N SER A 46 -19.95 -10.06 -8.44
CA SER A 46 -20.01 -11.23 -7.56
C SER A 46 -19.35 -12.52 -8.07
N THR A 47 -18.73 -12.52 -9.26
CA THR A 47 -17.94 -13.66 -9.75
C THR A 47 -16.72 -13.97 -8.88
N GLU A 48 -16.13 -12.96 -8.24
CA GLU A 48 -14.92 -13.13 -7.44
C GLU A 48 -15.17 -13.73 -6.04
N GLY A 49 -16.43 -13.84 -5.64
CA GLY A 49 -16.83 -14.24 -4.30
C GLY A 49 -16.39 -13.26 -3.21
N ALA A 50 -16.25 -13.77 -1.98
CA ALA A 50 -15.94 -12.96 -0.79
C ALA A 50 -14.45 -12.54 -0.70
N ARG A 51 -13.54 -13.27 -1.36
CA ARG A 51 -12.09 -13.05 -1.29
C ARG A 51 -11.46 -12.98 -2.68
N PRO A 52 -11.52 -11.81 -3.34
CA PRO A 52 -10.95 -11.62 -4.68
C PRO A 52 -9.46 -11.97 -4.79
N THR A 53 -8.68 -11.76 -3.72
CA THR A 53 -7.24 -12.06 -3.66
C THR A 53 -6.93 -13.54 -3.89
N ASN A 54 -7.85 -14.45 -3.58
CA ASN A 54 -7.67 -15.88 -3.80
C ASN A 54 -8.24 -16.34 -5.15
N PHE A 55 -9.23 -15.62 -5.67
CA PHE A 55 -9.89 -15.94 -6.94
C PHE A 55 -9.01 -15.60 -8.14
N PHE A 56 -8.48 -14.36 -8.18
CA PHE A 56 -7.76 -13.87 -9.35
C PHE A 56 -6.44 -14.58 -9.68
N PRO A 57 -5.63 -15.11 -8.74
CA PRO A 57 -4.43 -15.87 -9.10
C PRO A 57 -4.77 -17.08 -9.97
N LEU A 58 -5.81 -17.82 -9.58
CA LEU A 58 -6.26 -19.01 -10.29
C LEU A 58 -6.91 -18.65 -11.62
N TRP A 59 -7.78 -17.63 -11.62
CA TRP A 59 -8.43 -17.16 -12.84
C TRP A 59 -7.43 -16.63 -13.88
N LEU A 60 -6.40 -15.89 -13.46
CA LEU A 60 -5.35 -15.41 -14.36
C LEU A 60 -4.55 -16.58 -14.95
N GLN A 61 -4.19 -17.57 -14.13
CA GLN A 61 -3.51 -18.77 -14.62
C GLN A 61 -4.38 -19.55 -15.62
N GLU A 62 -5.68 -19.63 -15.39
CA GLU A 62 -6.63 -20.27 -16.31
C GLU A 62 -6.71 -19.52 -17.65
N VAL A 63 -6.84 -18.18 -17.61
CA VAL A 63 -6.98 -17.34 -18.81
C VAL A 63 -5.72 -17.31 -19.66
N PHE A 64 -4.55 -17.19 -19.05
CA PHE A 64 -3.27 -17.10 -19.77
C PHE A 64 -2.63 -18.47 -20.04
N GLY A 65 -3.10 -19.52 -19.35
CA GLY A 65 -2.53 -20.86 -19.44
C GLY A 65 -1.23 -21.04 -18.66
N LYS A 66 -0.89 -22.31 -18.42
CA LYS A 66 0.32 -22.70 -17.67
C LYS A 66 1.63 -22.41 -18.43
N ASP A 67 1.56 -22.26 -19.75
CA ASP A 67 2.71 -21.95 -20.59
C ASP A 67 3.22 -20.52 -20.33
N ILE A 68 2.30 -19.59 -20.02
CA ILE A 68 2.62 -18.19 -19.70
C ILE A 68 2.77 -18.01 -18.18
N LEU A 69 1.90 -18.62 -17.38
CA LEU A 69 1.90 -18.56 -15.92
C LEU A 69 2.05 -19.97 -15.32
N PRO A 70 3.29 -20.47 -15.14
CA PRO A 70 3.54 -21.81 -14.59
C PRO A 70 2.93 -22.02 -13.21
N SER A 71 2.89 -20.96 -12.40
CA SER A 71 2.22 -20.90 -11.10
C SER A 71 1.27 -19.69 -11.03
N PRO A 72 0.22 -19.74 -10.19
CA PRO A 72 -0.62 -18.59 -9.91
C PRO A 72 0.22 -17.41 -9.40
N PRO A 73 0.06 -16.20 -9.94
CA PRO A 73 0.79 -15.04 -9.47
C PRO A 73 0.33 -14.61 -8.07
N GLU A 74 1.25 -14.10 -7.25
CA GLU A 74 0.90 -13.50 -5.97
C GLU A 74 0.21 -12.15 -6.18
N ILE A 75 -0.96 -11.99 -5.55
CA ILE A 75 -1.75 -10.76 -5.59
C ILE A 75 -1.72 -10.14 -4.20
N ASP A 76 -1.23 -8.91 -4.11
CA ASP A 76 -1.23 -8.12 -2.89
C ASP A 76 -2.66 -7.68 -2.54
N ARG A 77 -3.38 -7.12 -3.52
CA ARG A 77 -4.75 -6.60 -3.32
C ARG A 77 -5.59 -6.80 -4.57
N ALA A 78 -6.84 -7.23 -4.37
CA ALA A 78 -7.86 -7.28 -5.42
C ALA A 78 -9.18 -6.71 -4.90
N HIS A 79 -9.70 -5.66 -5.55
CA HIS A 79 -11.01 -5.10 -5.20
C HIS A 79 -11.68 -4.34 -6.36
N ARG A 80 -13.02 -4.27 -6.31
CA ARG A 80 -13.83 -3.39 -7.17
C ARG A 80 -13.77 -1.94 -6.69
N THR A 81 -14.15 -1.02 -7.56
CA THR A 81 -14.32 0.39 -7.16
C THR A 81 -15.30 0.54 -6.00
N LEU A 82 -15.07 1.59 -5.20
CA LEU A 82 -15.92 1.95 -4.07
C LEU A 82 -17.27 2.58 -4.48
N ASN A 83 -17.65 2.49 -5.76
CA ASN A 83 -18.95 2.97 -6.24
C ASN A 83 -20.07 2.06 -5.74
N ALA A 84 -21.30 2.57 -5.66
CA ALA A 84 -22.47 1.76 -5.33
C ALA A 84 -22.58 0.55 -6.27
N LYS A 85 -23.02 -0.60 -5.73
CA LYS A 85 -23.22 -1.80 -6.54
C LYS A 85 -24.31 -1.50 -7.58
N PRO A 86 -24.03 -1.70 -8.88
CA PRO A 86 -25.02 -1.48 -9.94
C PRO A 86 -26.19 -2.46 -9.79
N GLY A 87 -27.37 -2.03 -10.24
CA GLY A 87 -28.57 -2.85 -10.29
C GLY A 87 -28.47 -4.00 -11.31
N PRO A 88 -29.43 -4.94 -11.31
CA PRO A 88 -29.48 -6.01 -12.31
C PRO A 88 -29.54 -5.43 -13.74
N GLY A 89 -28.60 -5.81 -14.60
CA GLY A 89 -28.53 -5.35 -16.00
C GLY A 89 -27.77 -4.03 -16.21
N GLU A 90 -27.38 -3.33 -15.14
CA GLU A 90 -26.51 -2.17 -15.24
C GLU A 90 -25.04 -2.57 -15.43
N ARG A 91 -24.23 -1.63 -15.93
CA ARG A 91 -22.81 -1.88 -16.22
C ARG A 91 -22.06 -2.28 -14.94
N PRO A 92 -21.38 -3.46 -14.90
CA PRO A 92 -20.58 -3.87 -13.75
C PRO A 92 -19.48 -2.85 -13.44
N ARG A 93 -19.15 -2.70 -12.16
CA ARG A 93 -18.05 -1.82 -11.76
C ARG A 93 -16.73 -2.36 -12.32
N PRO A 94 -15.87 -1.49 -12.86
CA PRO A 94 -14.50 -1.87 -13.18
C PRO A 94 -13.80 -2.46 -11.95
N LEU A 95 -13.07 -3.54 -12.16
CA LEU A 95 -12.13 -4.05 -11.16
C LEU A 95 -10.85 -3.21 -11.27
N ILE A 96 -10.71 -2.24 -10.38
CA ILE A 96 -9.71 -1.18 -10.59
C ILE A 96 -8.30 -1.57 -10.12
N MET A 97 -8.16 -2.57 -9.25
CA MET A 97 -6.84 -2.84 -8.70
C MET A 97 -6.67 -4.32 -8.36
N ILE A 98 -6.13 -5.08 -9.31
CA ILE A 98 -5.28 -6.23 -8.98
C ILE A 98 -3.86 -5.67 -8.92
N ARG A 99 -3.32 -5.55 -7.71
CA ARG A 99 -1.92 -5.22 -7.51
C ARG A 99 -1.15 -6.53 -7.42
N ILE A 100 -0.34 -6.81 -8.43
CA ILE A 100 0.67 -7.86 -8.37
C ILE A 100 1.79 -7.35 -7.45
N VAL A 101 2.37 -8.25 -6.64
CA VAL A 101 3.42 -7.89 -5.67
C VAL A 101 4.48 -7.02 -6.34
N GLU A 102 4.79 -5.90 -5.70
CA GLU A 102 5.78 -4.93 -6.15
C GLU A 102 7.17 -5.61 -6.19
N ASP A 103 7.87 -5.50 -7.32
CA ASP A 103 9.30 -5.84 -7.43
C ASP A 103 10.12 -4.79 -6.68
N TYR A 104 10.09 -4.87 -5.35
CA TYR A 104 10.80 -3.98 -4.44
C TYR A 104 12.31 -4.25 -4.51
N SER A 105 13.13 -3.21 -4.38
CA SER A 105 14.56 -3.41 -4.14
C SER A 105 14.77 -4.21 -2.85
N ALA A 106 15.86 -4.99 -2.77
CA ALA A 106 16.18 -5.80 -1.59
C ALA A 106 16.18 -4.97 -0.28
N GLU A 107 16.57 -3.70 -0.36
CA GLU A 107 16.49 -2.75 0.75
C GLU A 107 15.06 -2.50 1.22
N VAL A 108 14.12 -2.22 0.30
CA VAL A 108 12.71 -1.98 0.65
C VAL A 108 12.05 -3.27 1.14
N VAL A 109 12.39 -4.43 0.57
CA VAL A 109 11.94 -5.73 1.08
C VAL A 109 12.39 -5.92 2.54
N SER A 110 13.66 -5.63 2.83
CA SER A 110 14.22 -5.72 4.19
C SER A 110 13.50 -4.77 5.15
N GLN A 111 13.31 -3.50 4.78
CA GLN A 111 12.58 -2.53 5.60
C GLN A 111 11.13 -2.98 5.89
N ARG A 112 10.43 -3.50 4.87
CA ARG A 112 9.06 -4.00 5.04
C ARG A 112 8.97 -5.22 5.93
N ALA A 113 9.96 -6.10 5.88
CA ALA A 113 10.03 -7.29 6.73
C ALA A 113 10.06 -6.92 8.23
N GLN A 114 10.66 -5.79 8.59
CA GLN A 114 10.73 -5.30 9.97
C GLN A 114 9.34 -4.98 10.55
N TYR A 115 8.36 -4.61 9.71
CA TYR A 115 6.98 -4.32 10.16
C TYR A 115 6.13 -5.59 10.36
N ARG A 116 6.63 -6.78 10.06
CA ARG A 116 5.84 -8.03 10.07
C ARG A 116 5.17 -8.29 11.40
N ASP A 117 5.94 -8.20 12.49
CA ASP A 117 5.45 -8.53 13.83
C ASP A 117 4.47 -7.48 14.35
N VAL A 118 4.78 -6.20 14.13
CA VAL A 118 3.90 -5.06 14.42
C VAL A 118 2.56 -5.18 13.69
N MET A 119 2.59 -5.51 12.40
CA MET A 119 1.37 -5.71 11.60
C MET A 119 0.51 -6.84 12.16
N ALA A 120 1.12 -7.97 12.52
CA ALA A 120 0.42 -9.11 13.11
C ALA A 120 -0.29 -8.72 14.40
N GLU A 121 0.35 -7.92 15.25
CA GLU A 121 -0.25 -7.47 16.52
C GLU A 121 -1.39 -6.47 16.29
N LEU A 122 -1.24 -5.54 15.34
CA LEU A 122 -2.31 -4.60 14.97
C LEU A 122 -3.55 -5.33 14.44
N TYR A 123 -3.37 -6.42 13.67
CA TYR A 123 -4.49 -7.26 13.25
C TYR A 123 -5.21 -7.94 14.43
N LYS A 124 -4.46 -8.46 15.42
CA LYS A 124 -5.07 -9.05 16.64
C LYS A 124 -5.89 -8.02 17.41
N GLN A 125 -5.47 -6.76 17.41
CA GLN A 125 -6.20 -5.66 18.06
C GLN A 125 -7.43 -5.18 17.26
N GLY A 126 -7.71 -5.79 16.10
CA GLY A 126 -8.85 -5.45 15.24
C GLY A 126 -8.63 -4.18 14.41
N MET A 127 -7.40 -3.65 14.38
CA MET A 127 -7.05 -2.53 13.50
C MET A 127 -6.80 -3.02 12.08
N LYS A 128 -6.98 -2.13 11.10
CA LYS A 128 -6.70 -2.43 9.68
C LYS A 128 -5.42 -1.71 9.25
N PRO A 129 -4.24 -2.31 9.50
CA PRO A 129 -2.98 -1.72 9.10
C PRO A 129 -2.74 -1.91 7.59
N ALA A 130 -2.01 -0.98 6.99
CA ALA A 130 -1.61 -1.02 5.59
C ALA A 130 -0.21 -0.40 5.46
N LEU A 131 0.70 -1.08 4.78
CA LEU A 131 2.05 -0.60 4.52
C LEU A 131 2.11 0.05 3.14
N LEU A 132 2.42 1.33 3.10
CA LEU A 132 2.50 2.15 1.89
C LEU A 132 3.96 2.31 1.44
N PHE A 133 4.14 2.66 0.17
CA PHE A 133 5.47 2.83 -0.39
C PHE A 133 6.24 3.99 0.31
N PRO A 134 7.55 3.83 0.58
CA PRO A 134 8.33 2.59 0.45
C PRO A 134 8.06 1.62 1.60
N ALA A 135 7.97 2.10 2.84
CA ALA A 135 7.61 1.32 4.04
C ALA A 135 6.97 2.23 5.11
N GLN A 136 5.83 2.83 4.81
CA GLN A 136 5.08 3.72 5.72
C GLN A 136 3.84 3.01 6.25
N LEU A 137 3.76 2.83 7.57
CA LEU A 137 2.63 2.16 8.20
C LEU A 137 1.45 3.12 8.36
N ARG A 138 0.28 2.71 7.89
CA ARG A 138 -0.99 3.41 8.09
C ARG A 138 -1.98 2.50 8.77
N ILE A 139 -2.49 2.90 9.93
CA ILE A 139 -3.56 2.20 10.64
C ILE A 139 -4.88 2.92 10.47
N THR A 140 -5.95 2.16 10.27
CA THR A 140 -7.33 2.67 10.38
C THR A 140 -7.88 2.27 11.74
N LEU A 141 -8.18 3.28 12.56
CA LEU A 141 -8.74 3.10 13.90
C LEU A 141 -10.21 2.70 13.82
N PRO A 142 -10.78 2.07 14.86
CA PRO A 142 -12.21 1.79 14.94
C PRO A 142 -13.08 3.05 14.83
N SER A 143 -12.53 4.21 15.22
CA SER A 143 -13.16 5.53 15.07
C SER A 143 -13.20 6.06 13.63
N GLY A 144 -12.64 5.33 12.66
CA GLY A 144 -12.52 5.76 11.26
C GLY A 144 -11.33 6.68 10.96
N ASN A 145 -10.67 7.18 12.01
CA ASN A 145 -9.47 8.02 11.87
C ASN A 145 -8.27 7.20 11.39
N LYS A 146 -7.41 7.86 10.61
CA LYS A 146 -6.19 7.26 10.04
C LYS A 146 -4.97 7.83 10.78
N LYS A 147 -4.09 6.94 11.23
CA LYS A 147 -2.79 7.33 11.81
C LYS A 147 -1.67 6.79 10.95
N TRP A 148 -0.65 7.62 10.73
CA TRP A 148 0.51 7.36 9.90
C TRP A 148 1.74 7.26 10.77
N MET A 149 2.61 6.30 10.49
CA MET A 149 3.81 6.01 11.26
C MET A 149 4.92 5.64 10.28
N SER A 150 6.08 6.25 10.44
CA SER A 150 7.19 6.10 9.49
C SER A 150 8.31 5.19 9.99
N SER A 151 8.24 4.72 11.24
CA SER A 151 9.21 3.80 11.82
C SER A 151 8.52 2.66 12.59
N VAL A 152 9.24 1.54 12.75
CA VAL A 152 8.78 0.36 13.48
C VAL A 152 8.70 0.66 14.97
N GLU A 153 9.66 1.42 15.49
CA GLU A 153 9.72 1.85 16.89
C GLU A 153 8.52 2.69 17.28
N GLU A 154 8.14 3.64 16.42
CA GLU A 154 6.94 4.46 16.63
C GLU A 154 5.71 3.56 16.76
N ALA A 155 5.59 2.57 15.86
CA ALA A 155 4.47 1.65 15.82
C ALA A 155 4.42 0.73 17.05
N GLN A 156 5.57 0.28 17.52
CA GLN A 156 5.69 -0.52 18.75
C GLN A 156 5.27 0.30 19.98
N GLN A 157 5.75 1.54 20.11
CA GLN A 157 5.34 2.43 21.19
C GLN A 157 3.83 2.65 21.20
N TYR A 158 3.21 2.77 20.02
CA TYR A 158 1.76 2.89 19.93
C TYR A 158 1.02 1.64 20.39
N ILE A 159 1.51 0.44 20.05
CA ILE A 159 0.95 -0.83 20.53
C ILE A 159 1.05 -0.91 22.06
N ASP A 160 2.20 -0.55 22.61
CA ASP A 160 2.45 -0.57 24.04
C ASP A 160 1.52 0.41 24.77
N ASP A 161 1.40 1.65 24.28
CA ASP A 161 0.50 2.68 24.82
C ASP A 161 -0.97 2.24 24.81
N GLN A 162 -1.42 1.59 23.74
CA GLN A 162 -2.80 1.08 23.66
C GLN A 162 -3.04 -0.06 24.65
N THR A 163 -2.04 -0.93 24.86
CA THR A 163 -2.10 -2.04 25.81
C THR A 163 -2.19 -1.52 27.24
N HIS A 164 -1.38 -0.52 27.61
CA HIS A 164 -1.42 0.13 28.93
C HIS A 164 -2.74 0.87 29.18
N ARG A 165 -3.34 1.49 28.15
CA ARG A 165 -4.66 2.13 28.27
C ARG A 165 -5.79 1.12 28.52
N ARG A 166 -5.73 -0.06 27.89
CA ARG A 166 -6.71 -1.14 28.13
C ARG A 166 -6.57 -1.73 29.54
N MET A 167 -5.35 -1.91 30.05
CA MET A 167 -5.12 -2.44 31.41
C MET A 167 -5.53 -1.48 32.54
N ARG A 168 -5.59 -0.16 32.30
CA ARG A 168 -6.02 0.82 33.30
C ARG A 168 -7.55 1.03 33.36
N GLN A 169 -8.32 0.40 32.47
CA GLN A 169 -9.79 0.53 32.41
C GLN A 169 -10.53 -0.73 32.88
N THR A 170 -9.80 -1.75 33.34
CA THR A 170 -10.30 -2.95 34.04
C THR A 170 -9.90 -2.90 35.49
#